data_AF-A0A8J4DB37-F1
#
_entry.id   AF-A0A8J4DB37-F1
#
_cell.length_a   1.000
_cell.length_b   1.000
_cell.length_c   1.000
_cell.angle_alpha   90.00
_cell.angle_beta   90.00
_cell.angle_gamma   90.00
#
_symmetry.space_group_name_H-M   'P 1'
#
loop_
_entity.id
_entity.type
_entity.pdbx_description
1 polymer ?
#
loop_
_entity_poly.entity_id
_entity_poly.type
_entity_poly.pdbx_seq_one_letter_code
_entity_poly.pdbx_strand_id
1 'polypeptide(L)'
;MTITNQQHHRPAIEWLSDLQRAKVEGMSGTKPKITIQDLIEKVNDPNAPEQALIPTSPRSVEACFRLGVDPIELQFHPIAYYKYTGDTDEIARIRYEKNEQVRRERIKSLIDLRKRLVDDGWTGEPGRQAGASAKKSSMGGSNENRPNSSTMVEKERQRLDVLRKRHEREIAQMIAHEAARKELADKQQRKVEALEARAVEMARQKAEHDREWIVRQRELELQRVREQKELEREGKRMAEERYRREREAQRAKEEEEKRMKKEAYQRELERRQRTLEHRAETERILSEQAERVRLRKQAMEVADAERSKRLQQEAHERHLANLEKRKKAEERINSALQANSEILRKKRDEFIRRERDAEARRMELERQERLAMEQRRQQEMQREQERHNKYLTAQELEEARKKALRERAEAKERELAELAASRKREMGIRRVEREFELKRRLDRVDEISKVHLYQRQALLERIMDDYERTRQMMRERQQLMRVRKDTNMAASMQRQQLSQAMEQLRYARSLERLAGANGAVNVDALMRRPATARV
;
A
#
# COMPACT_ATOMS: atom_id res chain seq x y z
N MET A 1 10.72 -21.45 24.70
CA MET A 1 10.16 -20.10 24.87
C MET A 1 9.78 -19.58 23.49
N THR A 2 8.50 -19.64 23.15
CA THR A 2 7.95 -19.06 21.93
C THR A 2 7.98 -17.54 22.08
N ILE A 3 8.97 -16.88 21.49
CA ILE A 3 8.96 -15.43 21.33
C ILE A 3 7.78 -15.15 20.39
N THR A 4 6.64 -14.77 20.96
CA THR A 4 5.50 -14.22 20.22
C THR A 4 5.96 -12.90 19.64
N ASN A 5 6.56 -12.96 18.46
CA ASN A 5 7.15 -11.84 17.75
C ASN A 5 6.03 -11.02 17.09
N GLN A 6 5.11 -10.50 17.90
CA GLN A 6 4.22 -9.44 17.48
C GLN A 6 5.07 -8.20 17.43
N GLN A 7 5.52 -7.80 16.24
CA GLN A 7 6.05 -6.45 16.08
C GLN A 7 4.95 -5.48 16.50
N HIS A 8 5.21 -4.75 17.57
CA HIS A 8 4.25 -3.80 18.14
C HIS A 8 4.18 -2.62 17.16
N HIS A 9 3.26 -2.69 16.19
CA HIS A 9 2.88 -1.49 15.47
C HIS A 9 2.29 -0.52 16.48
N ARG A 10 3.05 0.53 16.77
CA ARG A 10 2.60 1.58 17.65
C ARG A 10 1.39 2.27 17.00
N PRO A 11 0.25 2.39 17.70
CA PRO A 11 -0.91 3.09 17.19
C PRO A 11 -0.55 4.50 16.71
N ALA A 12 -1.11 4.94 15.59
CA ALA A 12 -0.79 6.24 14.99
C ALA A 12 -0.94 7.41 15.97
N ILE A 13 -1.87 7.34 16.92
CA ILE A 13 -2.09 8.36 17.95
C ILE A 13 -0.91 8.44 18.92
N GLU A 14 -0.42 7.30 19.41
CA GLU A 14 0.74 7.24 20.32
C GLU A 14 2.03 7.66 19.62
N TRP A 15 2.20 7.23 18.37
CA TRP A 15 3.29 7.67 17.50
C TRP A 15 3.32 9.20 17.38
N LEU A 16 2.15 9.80 17.09
CA LEU A 16 2.00 11.24 16.96
C LEU A 16 2.32 11.95 18.29
N SER A 17 1.73 11.51 19.40
CA SER A 17 1.92 12.16 20.71
C SER A 17 3.36 12.14 21.18
N ASP A 18 4.06 11.02 20.98
CA ASP A 18 5.43 10.85 21.43
C ASP A 18 6.41 11.68 20.61
N LEU A 19 6.24 11.69 19.28
CA LEU A 19 7.02 12.56 18.42
C LEU A 19 6.73 14.03 18.69
N GLN A 20 5.48 14.41 18.96
CA GLN A 20 5.15 15.80 19.32
C GLN A 20 5.81 16.20 20.64
N ARG A 21 5.76 15.33 21.65
CA ARG A 21 6.47 15.55 22.92
C ARG A 21 7.96 15.72 22.68
N ALA A 22 8.59 14.85 21.90
CA ALA A 22 10.00 14.94 21.56
C ALA A 22 10.36 16.22 20.79
N LYS A 23 9.49 16.67 19.88
CA LYS A 23 9.63 17.96 19.17
C LYS A 23 9.62 19.13 20.13
N VAL A 24 8.68 19.15 21.08
CA VAL A 24 8.56 20.22 22.09
C VAL A 24 9.76 20.22 23.05
N GLU A 25 10.20 19.06 23.51
CA GLU A 25 11.39 18.92 24.37
C GLU A 25 12.66 19.43 23.66
N GLY A 26 12.81 19.11 22.36
CA GLY A 26 13.92 19.61 21.57
C GLY A 26 13.86 21.11 21.24
N MET A 27 12.66 21.69 21.13
CA MET A 27 12.47 23.14 20.93
C MET A 27 12.70 23.93 22.22
N SER A 28 12.22 23.41 23.36
CA SER A 28 12.38 24.03 24.69
C SER A 28 13.81 23.93 25.24
N GLY A 29 14.63 23.02 24.69
CA GLY A 29 16.02 22.82 25.14
C GLY A 29 16.14 22.02 26.43
N THR A 30 15.05 21.39 26.89
CA THR A 30 15.05 20.54 28.09
C THR A 30 15.83 19.24 27.90
N LYS A 31 15.95 18.77 26.65
CA LYS A 31 16.77 17.61 26.26
C LYS A 31 17.74 17.96 25.14
N PRO A 32 18.90 17.28 25.06
CA PRO A 32 19.82 17.44 23.94
C PRO A 32 19.14 17.09 22.62
N LYS A 33 19.45 17.85 21.56
CA LYS A 33 18.88 17.68 20.22
C LYS A 33 19.55 16.50 19.52
N ILE A 34 18.90 15.35 19.53
CA ILE A 34 19.32 14.12 18.85
C ILE A 34 18.77 14.16 17.42
N THR A 35 19.67 14.13 16.44
CA THR A 35 19.32 14.11 15.01
C THR A 35 19.12 12.69 14.49
N ILE A 36 18.54 12.55 13.29
CA ILE A 36 18.48 11.23 12.60
C ILE A 36 19.88 10.64 12.42
N GLN A 37 20.90 11.48 12.20
CA GLN A 37 22.27 10.99 12.02
C GLN A 37 22.82 10.37 13.32
N ASP A 38 22.59 11.05 14.46
CA ASP A 38 22.96 10.53 15.80
C ASP A 38 22.14 9.28 16.16
N LEU A 39 20.94 9.16 15.59
CA LEU A 39 20.08 8.01 15.77
C LEU A 39 20.66 6.75 15.12
N ILE A 40 21.34 6.86 13.97
CA ILE A 40 21.85 5.71 13.20
C ILE A 40 22.77 4.85 14.06
N GLU A 41 23.63 5.47 14.87
CA GLU A 41 24.55 4.76 15.75
C GLU A 41 23.79 3.96 16.81
N LYS A 42 22.76 4.57 17.43
CA LYS A 42 21.95 3.95 18.47
C LYS A 42 21.02 2.87 17.94
N VAL A 43 20.49 3.11 16.75
CA VAL A 43 19.57 2.21 16.04
C VAL A 43 20.28 0.92 15.63
N ASN A 44 21.60 0.92 15.49
CA ASN A 44 22.37 -0.30 15.22
C ASN A 44 22.59 -1.16 16.47
N ASP A 45 22.31 -0.65 17.68
CA ASP A 45 22.33 -1.42 18.92
C ASP A 45 20.97 -2.14 19.11
N PRO A 46 20.93 -3.48 19.07
CA PRO A 46 19.69 -4.24 19.26
C PRO A 46 19.12 -4.12 20.67
N ASN A 47 19.90 -3.64 21.65
CA ASN A 47 19.49 -3.49 23.05
C ASN A 47 19.24 -2.03 23.44
N ALA A 48 19.25 -1.10 22.48
CA ALA A 48 18.95 0.30 22.75
C ALA A 48 17.53 0.46 23.33
N PRO A 49 17.34 1.24 24.40
CA PRO A 49 16.02 1.50 24.95
C PRO A 49 15.18 2.34 23.98
N GLU A 50 13.87 2.10 23.91
CA GLU A 50 12.96 2.75 22.95
C GLU A 50 13.05 4.28 22.99
N GLN A 51 13.16 4.89 24.19
CA GLN A 51 13.25 6.34 24.33
C GLN A 51 14.54 6.92 23.73
N ALA A 52 15.62 6.14 23.63
CA ALA A 52 16.86 6.56 22.99
C ALA A 52 16.77 6.50 21.44
N LEU A 53 15.78 5.80 20.90
CA LEU A 53 15.50 5.68 19.47
C LEU A 53 14.58 6.79 18.94
N ILE A 54 14.02 7.63 19.82
CA ILE A 54 13.16 8.75 19.41
C ILE A 54 14.03 9.99 19.18
N PRO A 55 14.05 10.58 17.97
CA PRO A 55 14.79 11.81 17.71
C PRO A 55 14.11 12.99 18.42
N THR A 56 14.90 13.93 18.95
CA THR A 56 14.39 15.15 19.58
C THR A 56 14.64 16.41 18.74
N SER A 57 15.51 16.34 17.72
CA SER A 57 15.74 17.46 16.82
C SER A 57 14.47 17.78 16.02
N PRO A 58 13.96 19.04 16.02
CA PRO A 58 12.69 19.38 15.38
C PRO A 58 12.61 19.00 13.90
N ARG A 59 13.70 19.15 13.15
CA ARG A 59 13.80 18.77 11.73
C ARG A 59 13.76 17.26 11.52
N SER A 60 14.37 16.51 12.43
CA SER A 60 14.36 15.05 12.40
C SER A 60 12.98 14.50 12.70
N VAL A 61 12.32 15.06 13.71
CA VAL A 61 10.94 14.70 14.05
C VAL A 61 9.99 15.04 12.90
N GLU A 62 10.15 16.22 12.28
CA GLU A 62 9.37 16.62 11.11
C GLU A 62 9.56 15.66 9.93
N ALA A 63 10.78 15.18 9.69
CA ALA A 63 11.02 14.18 8.65
C ALA A 63 10.29 12.86 8.94
N CYS A 64 10.23 12.44 10.21
CA CYS A 64 9.46 11.27 10.64
C CYS A 64 7.96 11.48 10.39
N PHE A 65 7.42 12.64 10.76
CA PHE A 65 6.00 12.98 10.54
C PHE A 65 5.60 12.96 9.06
N ARG A 66 6.43 13.56 8.20
CA ARG A 66 6.13 13.65 6.76
C ARG A 66 6.22 12.31 6.02
N LEU A 67 7.03 11.37 6.52
CA LEU A 67 7.15 10.03 5.94
C LEU A 67 6.26 9.00 6.63
N GLY A 68 5.70 9.30 7.81
CA GLY A 68 4.93 8.33 8.60
C GLY A 68 5.79 7.22 9.20
N VAL A 69 7.11 7.41 9.25
CA VAL A 69 8.05 6.40 9.75
C VAL A 69 8.13 6.47 11.27
N ASP A 70 8.03 5.32 11.92
CA ASP A 70 8.29 5.19 13.35
C ASP A 70 9.80 4.96 13.57
N PRO A 71 10.49 5.81 14.35
CA PRO A 71 11.90 5.63 14.66
C PRO A 71 12.24 4.31 15.36
N ILE A 72 11.29 3.73 16.11
CA ILE A 72 11.50 2.46 16.83
C ILE A 72 11.63 1.30 15.84
N GLU A 73 10.87 1.33 14.73
CA GLU A 73 10.93 0.32 13.67
C GLU A 73 12.28 0.33 12.91
N LEU A 74 13.10 1.36 13.09
CA LEU A 74 14.41 1.43 12.46
C LEU A 74 15.45 0.57 13.17
N GLN A 75 15.17 0.07 14.39
CA GLN A 75 16.10 -0.71 15.19
C GLN A 75 16.64 -1.93 14.43
N PHE A 76 17.96 -2.12 14.51
CA PHE A 76 18.63 -3.28 13.95
C PHE A 76 18.29 -4.53 14.75
N HIS A 77 17.95 -5.60 14.05
CA HIS A 77 17.66 -6.89 14.65
C HIS A 77 18.59 -7.96 14.05
N PRO A 78 19.31 -8.74 14.88
CA PRO A 78 20.22 -9.78 14.37
C PRO A 78 19.44 -10.91 13.70
N ILE A 79 20.11 -11.69 12.85
CA ILE A 79 19.48 -12.81 12.12
C ILE A 79 18.75 -13.81 13.04
N ALA A 80 19.26 -14.00 14.26
CA ALA A 80 18.66 -14.88 15.26
C ALA A 80 17.22 -14.46 15.63
N TYR A 81 16.91 -13.16 15.56
CA TYR A 81 15.56 -12.63 15.81
C TYR A 81 14.52 -13.10 14.78
N TYR A 82 14.96 -13.36 13.54
CA TYR A 82 14.08 -13.76 12.44
C TYR A 82 13.95 -15.28 12.29
N LYS A 83 14.56 -16.07 13.17
CA LYS A 83 14.52 -17.53 13.15
C LYS A 83 13.34 -18.05 13.97
N TYR A 84 12.33 -18.59 13.29
CA TYR A 84 11.17 -19.22 13.94
C TYR A 84 11.39 -20.72 14.18
N THR A 85 10.60 -21.29 15.08
CA THR A 85 10.61 -22.73 15.35
C THR A 85 10.20 -23.52 14.11
N GLY A 86 11.12 -24.34 13.58
CA GLY A 86 10.89 -25.15 12.38
C GLY A 86 11.32 -24.50 11.05
N ASP A 87 11.81 -23.26 11.09
CA ASP A 87 12.39 -22.61 9.90
C ASP A 87 13.83 -23.08 9.64
N THR A 88 14.20 -23.13 8.36
CA THR A 88 15.59 -23.32 7.95
C THR A 88 16.38 -22.02 8.08
N ASP A 89 17.71 -22.12 8.22
CA ASP A 89 18.57 -20.94 8.31
C ASP A 89 18.49 -20.06 7.06
N GLU A 90 18.26 -20.66 5.89
CA GLU A 90 18.02 -19.94 4.63
C GLU A 90 16.77 -19.04 4.70
N ILE A 91 15.67 -19.54 5.26
CA ILE A 91 14.43 -18.77 5.42
C ILE A 91 14.67 -17.59 6.37
N ALA A 92 15.38 -17.81 7.48
CA ALA A 92 15.73 -16.75 8.41
C ALA A 92 16.62 -15.67 7.76
N ARG A 93 17.59 -16.07 6.91
CA ARG A 93 18.41 -15.15 6.11
C ARG A 93 17.56 -14.28 5.19
N ILE A 94 16.63 -14.89 4.44
CA ILE A 94 15.74 -14.15 3.52
C ILE A 94 14.88 -13.13 4.29
N ARG A 95 14.33 -13.52 5.45
CA ARG A 95 13.57 -12.58 6.31
C ARG A 95 14.45 -11.41 6.76
N TYR A 96 15.65 -11.72 7.25
CA TYR A 96 16.61 -10.71 7.70
C TYR A 96 16.98 -9.73 6.59
N GLU A 97 17.41 -10.24 5.42
CA GLU A 97 17.83 -9.42 4.28
C GLU A 97 16.72 -8.48 3.81
N LYS A 98 15.48 -8.98 3.69
CA LYS A 98 14.34 -8.17 3.25
C LYS A 98 13.96 -7.08 4.28
N ASN A 99 13.96 -7.39 5.58
CA ASN A 99 13.67 -6.39 6.62
C ASN A 99 14.81 -5.36 6.74
N GLU A 100 16.07 -5.81 6.66
CA GLU A 100 17.25 -4.94 6.70
C GLU A 100 17.30 -4.00 5.49
N GLN A 101 16.90 -4.48 4.30
CA GLN A 101 16.76 -3.64 3.12
C GLN A 101 15.73 -2.52 3.34
N VAL A 102 14.54 -2.85 3.83
CA VAL A 102 13.49 -1.85 4.12
C VAL A 102 13.96 -0.85 5.18
N ARG A 103 14.62 -1.33 6.24
CA ARG A 103 15.20 -0.49 7.29
C ARG A 103 16.18 0.54 6.70
N ARG A 104 17.10 0.10 5.85
CA ARG A 104 18.08 0.96 5.17
C ARG A 104 17.41 1.96 4.23
N GLU A 105 16.40 1.53 3.47
CA GLU A 105 15.61 2.41 2.59
C GLU A 105 14.88 3.52 3.38
N ARG A 106 14.29 3.17 4.53
CA ARG A 106 13.64 4.13 5.43
C ARG A 106 14.63 5.12 6.04
N ILE A 107 15.76 4.64 6.56
CA ILE A 107 16.83 5.50 7.09
C ILE A 107 17.31 6.48 6.02
N LYS A 108 17.59 5.99 4.80
CA LYS A 108 18.00 6.83 3.68
C LYS A 108 16.97 7.92 3.37
N SER A 109 15.70 7.54 3.29
CA SER A 109 14.59 8.47 3.01
C SER A 109 14.47 9.56 4.08
N LEU A 110 14.67 9.20 5.35
CA LEU A 110 14.68 10.14 6.48
C LEU A 110 15.86 11.12 6.41
N ILE A 111 17.07 10.64 6.10
CA ILE A 111 18.25 11.49 5.91
C ILE A 111 18.03 12.48 4.78
N ASP A 112 17.55 11.99 3.62
CA ASP A 112 17.30 12.81 2.44
C ASP A 112 16.25 13.89 2.73
N LEU A 113 15.17 13.53 3.41
CA LEU A 113 14.12 14.49 3.75
C LEU A 113 14.59 15.49 4.81
N ARG A 114 15.33 15.06 5.83
CA ARG A 114 15.93 15.98 6.81
C ARG A 114 16.86 16.96 6.11
N LYS A 115 17.68 16.51 5.17
CA LYS A 115 18.58 17.36 4.38
C LYS A 115 17.78 18.41 3.62
N ARG A 116 16.71 18.01 2.92
CA ARG A 116 15.79 18.96 2.25
C ARG A 116 15.22 19.99 3.24
N LEU A 117 14.77 19.57 4.42
CA LEU A 117 14.27 20.52 5.45
C LEU A 117 15.35 21.51 5.92
N VAL A 118 16.62 21.10 5.96
CA VAL A 118 17.74 21.99 6.27
C VAL A 118 17.97 22.97 5.11
N ASP A 119 18.02 22.47 3.87
CA ASP A 119 18.26 23.25 2.66
C ASP A 119 17.13 24.27 2.40
N ASP A 120 15.89 23.88 2.66
CA ASP A 120 14.69 24.74 2.57
C ASP A 120 14.61 25.78 3.70
N GLY A 121 15.56 25.76 4.66
CA GLY A 121 15.59 26.70 5.77
C GLY A 121 14.43 26.51 6.75
N TRP A 122 13.84 25.33 6.86
CA TRP A 122 12.71 25.08 7.75
C TRP A 122 13.12 25.29 9.22
N THR A 123 12.38 26.14 9.93
CA THR A 123 12.66 26.56 11.32
C THR A 123 11.73 25.92 12.35
N GLY A 124 10.65 25.27 11.92
CA GLY A 124 9.72 24.58 12.82
C GLY A 124 8.64 25.44 13.47
N GLU A 125 8.58 26.74 13.18
CA GLU A 125 7.49 27.60 13.66
C GLU A 125 6.25 27.49 12.76
N PRO A 126 5.07 27.14 13.31
CA PRO A 126 3.82 27.25 12.58
C PRO A 126 3.54 28.73 12.26
N GLY A 127 3.43 29.06 10.97
CA GLY A 127 3.09 30.41 10.50
C GLY A 127 4.23 31.23 9.90
N ARG A 128 5.51 30.87 10.10
CA ARG A 128 6.62 31.41 9.31
C ARG A 128 6.93 30.47 8.14
N GLN A 129 6.10 30.54 7.09
CA GLN A 129 6.56 30.03 5.80
C GLN A 129 7.82 30.82 5.42
N ALA A 130 8.94 30.10 5.21
CA ALA A 130 10.19 30.65 4.76
C ALA A 130 9.97 31.37 3.41
N GLY A 131 9.81 32.69 3.48
CA GLY A 131 9.91 33.56 2.33
C GLY A 131 11.37 33.71 1.92
N ALA A 132 12.01 32.65 1.43
CA ALA A 132 13.31 32.72 0.79
C ALA A 132 13.64 31.41 0.07
N SER A 133 13.46 31.38 -1.25
CA SER A 133 14.18 30.58 -2.27
C SER A 133 13.33 30.00 -3.41
N ALA A 134 12.31 30.70 -3.89
CA ALA A 134 11.78 30.45 -5.24
C ALA A 134 12.57 31.27 -6.27
N LYS A 135 13.62 30.68 -6.85
CA LYS A 135 14.20 31.18 -8.10
C LYS A 135 13.20 30.96 -9.25
N LYS A 136 12.68 32.08 -9.78
CA LYS A 136 12.47 32.38 -11.20
C LYS A 136 11.68 31.35 -12.06
N SER A 137 10.35 31.49 -12.02
CA SER A 137 9.46 31.40 -13.20
C SER A 137 8.28 32.35 -12.91
N SER A 138 8.27 33.53 -13.53
CA SER A 138 7.54 33.83 -14.78
C SER A 138 6.01 33.74 -14.64
N MET A 139 5.39 34.94 -14.62
CA MET A 139 4.02 35.27 -15.01
C MET A 139 2.85 34.85 -14.09
N GLY A 140 2.30 35.87 -13.43
CA GLY A 140 0.89 36.22 -13.56
C GLY A 140 -0.12 35.38 -12.79
N GLY A 141 -0.71 35.97 -11.74
CA GLY A 141 -2.02 35.53 -11.27
C GLY A 141 -2.27 35.73 -9.79
N SER A 142 -3.28 36.55 -9.49
CA SER A 142 -4.07 36.56 -8.26
C SER A 142 -3.35 36.81 -6.94
N ASN A 143 -3.15 38.11 -6.64
CA ASN A 143 -3.00 38.63 -5.29
C ASN A 143 -4.38 38.88 -4.63
N GLU A 144 -5.29 37.91 -4.73
CA GLU A 144 -6.64 37.96 -4.13
C GLU A 144 -6.79 36.83 -3.12
N ASN A 145 -6.12 36.94 -1.98
CA ASN A 145 -6.55 36.21 -0.77
C ASN A 145 -5.95 36.77 0.53
N ARG A 146 -5.61 38.06 0.57
CA ARG A 146 -5.49 38.74 1.86
C ARG A 146 -6.91 39.03 2.37
N PRO A 147 -7.30 38.56 3.56
CA PRO A 147 -8.67 38.70 4.03
C PRO A 147 -8.99 40.18 4.21
N ASN A 148 -10.14 40.59 3.67
CA ASN A 148 -10.74 41.93 3.81
C ASN A 148 -10.94 42.39 5.29
N SER A 149 -10.53 41.59 6.28
CA SER A 149 -10.65 41.87 7.71
C SER A 149 -9.64 42.89 8.24
N SER A 150 -8.40 42.95 7.74
CA SER A 150 -7.42 44.00 8.13
C SER A 150 -7.96 45.39 7.79
N THR A 151 -8.70 45.48 6.68
CA THR A 151 -9.34 46.72 6.25
C THR A 151 -10.39 47.22 7.24
N MET A 152 -11.02 46.35 8.04
CA MET A 152 -12.06 46.80 8.99
C MET A 152 -11.47 47.51 10.21
N VAL A 153 -10.40 46.96 10.79
CA VAL A 153 -9.71 47.59 11.94
C VAL A 153 -9.07 48.90 11.49
N GLU A 154 -8.43 48.91 10.33
CA GLU A 154 -7.84 50.12 9.74
C GLU A 154 -8.90 51.18 9.42
N LYS A 155 -10.05 50.81 8.83
CA LYS A 155 -11.17 51.73 8.60
C LYS A 155 -11.71 52.33 9.89
N GLU A 156 -11.78 51.56 10.98
CA GLU A 156 -12.20 52.10 12.28
C GLU A 156 -11.15 53.04 12.91
N ARG A 157 -9.86 52.75 12.76
CA ARG A 157 -8.78 53.69 13.13
C ARG A 157 -8.87 55.00 12.33
N GLN A 158 -9.05 54.90 11.01
CA GLN A 158 -9.21 56.07 10.14
C GLN A 158 -10.45 56.89 10.52
N ARG A 159 -11.58 56.25 10.86
CA ARG A 159 -12.79 56.95 11.34
C ARG A 159 -12.53 57.69 12.64
N LEU A 160 -11.81 57.07 13.58
CA LEU A 160 -11.38 57.72 14.82
C LEU A 160 -10.50 58.94 14.55
N ASP A 161 -9.53 58.84 13.65
CA ASP A 161 -8.64 59.95 13.30
C ASP A 161 -9.38 61.10 12.59
N VAL A 162 -10.31 60.77 11.68
CA VAL A 162 -11.17 61.77 11.04
C VAL A 162 -12.06 62.46 12.07
N LEU A 163 -12.62 61.71 13.04
CA LEU A 163 -13.43 62.27 14.11
C LEU A 163 -12.62 63.22 15.00
N ARG A 164 -11.38 62.85 15.37
CA ARG A 164 -10.45 63.72 16.11
C ARG A 164 -10.15 65.01 15.36
N LYS A 165 -9.71 64.90 14.10
CA LYS A 165 -9.41 66.07 13.25
C LYS A 165 -10.64 66.96 13.05
N ARG A 166 -11.83 66.37 12.93
CA ARG A 166 -13.08 67.12 12.84
C ARG A 166 -13.36 67.88 14.13
N HIS A 167 -13.23 67.24 15.29
CA HIS A 167 -13.41 67.90 16.58
C HIS A 167 -12.40 69.03 16.80
N GLU A 168 -11.13 68.84 16.45
CA GLU A 168 -10.12 69.91 16.49
C GLU A 168 -10.52 71.11 15.63
N ARG A 169 -11.01 70.87 14.42
CA ARG A 169 -11.51 71.94 13.53
C ARG A 169 -12.76 72.61 14.07
N GLU A 170 -13.71 71.86 14.63
CA GLU A 170 -14.93 72.41 15.22
C GLU A 170 -14.60 73.29 16.44
N ILE A 171 -13.68 72.86 17.30
CA ILE A 171 -13.18 73.68 18.43
C ILE A 171 -12.49 74.93 17.90
N ALA A 172 -11.59 74.80 16.92
CA ALA A 172 -10.93 75.93 16.29
C ALA A 172 -11.93 76.89 15.63
N GLN A 173 -13.01 76.37 15.03
CA GLN A 173 -14.09 77.16 14.45
C GLN A 173 -14.95 77.86 15.50
N MET A 174 -15.25 77.23 16.64
CA MET A 174 -15.95 77.92 17.74
C MET A 174 -15.10 79.08 18.26
N ILE A 175 -13.81 78.85 18.50
CA ILE A 175 -12.86 79.90 18.92
C ILE A 175 -12.76 81.00 17.86
N ALA A 176 -12.64 80.63 16.58
CA ALA A 176 -12.55 81.58 15.47
C ALA A 176 -13.86 82.34 15.25
N HIS A 177 -15.01 81.70 15.40
CA HIS A 177 -16.31 82.35 15.30
C HIS A 177 -16.52 83.31 16.47
N GLU A 178 -16.00 83.03 17.66
CA GLU A 178 -16.02 83.96 18.80
C GLU A 178 -15.08 85.15 18.59
N ALA A 179 -13.88 84.91 18.07
CA ALA A 179 -12.96 85.97 17.62
C ALA A 179 -13.60 86.83 16.52
N ALA A 180 -14.25 86.20 15.55
CA ALA A 180 -14.94 86.86 14.46
C ALA A 180 -16.23 87.55 14.91
N ARG A 181 -16.98 87.05 15.89
CA ARG A 181 -18.16 87.73 16.46
C ARG A 181 -17.76 88.97 17.24
N LYS A 182 -16.59 88.96 17.87
CA LYS A 182 -15.99 90.16 18.48
C LYS A 182 -15.68 91.19 17.39
N GLU A 183 -14.99 90.80 16.31
CA GLU A 183 -14.76 91.68 15.16
C GLU A 183 -16.04 92.10 14.42
N LEU A 184 -17.07 91.24 14.39
CA LEU A 184 -18.31 91.45 13.67
C LEU A 184 -19.29 92.29 14.50
N ALA A 185 -19.27 92.23 15.83
CA ALA A 185 -19.93 93.24 16.66
C ALA A 185 -19.33 94.64 16.37
N ASP A 186 -18.02 94.72 16.15
CA ASP A 186 -17.33 95.95 15.76
C ASP A 186 -17.61 96.39 14.31
N LYS A 187 -17.98 95.46 13.40
CA LYS A 187 -18.25 95.71 11.96
C LYS A 187 -19.75 95.74 11.57
N GLN A 188 -20.66 95.05 12.25
CA GLN A 188 -22.12 95.04 11.99
C GLN A 188 -22.77 96.36 12.36
N GLN A 189 -22.17 97.13 13.26
CA GLN A 189 -22.53 98.53 13.44
C GLN A 189 -22.22 99.40 12.20
N ARG A 190 -21.46 98.89 11.23
CA ARG A 190 -21.00 99.63 10.04
C ARG A 190 -21.49 99.09 8.69
N LYS A 191 -22.19 97.95 8.63
CA LYS A 191 -22.57 97.29 7.35
C LYS A 191 -24.00 96.76 7.23
N VAL A 192 -24.84 96.86 8.26
CA VAL A 192 -26.29 96.56 8.17
C VAL A 192 -26.98 97.46 7.11
N GLU A 193 -26.42 98.62 6.77
CA GLU A 193 -27.00 99.56 5.80
C GLU A 193 -26.66 99.27 4.31
N ALA A 194 -25.75 98.34 3.98
CA ALA A 194 -25.14 98.33 2.63
C ALA A 194 -25.27 97.03 1.80
N LEU A 195 -25.86 95.93 2.31
CA LEU A 195 -25.78 94.61 1.65
C LEU A 195 -27.12 93.85 1.50
N GLU A 196 -28.28 94.45 1.79
CA GLU A 196 -29.58 93.85 1.43
C GLU A 196 -29.94 94.04 -0.05
N ALA A 197 -29.28 94.94 -0.78
CA ALA A 197 -29.64 95.27 -2.17
C ALA A 197 -28.97 94.41 -3.27
N ARG A 198 -27.96 93.57 -2.97
CA ARG A 198 -27.19 92.80 -3.99
C ARG A 198 -27.37 91.28 -3.94
N ALA A 199 -28.19 90.75 -3.02
CA ALA A 199 -28.31 89.32 -2.78
C ALA A 199 -29.38 88.59 -3.64
N VAL A 200 -30.30 89.33 -4.26
CA VAL A 200 -31.45 88.72 -4.98
C VAL A 200 -31.12 88.36 -6.44
N GLU A 201 -30.17 89.05 -7.08
CA GLU A 201 -29.85 88.85 -8.51
C GLU A 201 -28.93 87.64 -8.79
N MET A 202 -28.00 87.33 -7.89
CA MET A 202 -27.06 86.20 -8.06
C MET A 202 -27.68 84.82 -7.73
N ALA A 203 -28.87 84.78 -7.14
CA ALA A 203 -29.56 83.54 -6.80
C ALA A 203 -30.27 82.89 -8.00
N ARG A 204 -30.66 83.67 -9.01
CA ARG A 204 -31.35 83.15 -10.22
C ARG A 204 -30.42 82.42 -11.19
N GLN A 205 -29.13 82.75 -11.23
CA GLN A 205 -28.18 82.16 -12.19
C GLN A 205 -27.64 80.78 -11.76
N LYS A 206 -27.64 80.47 -10.46
CA LYS A 206 -27.21 79.15 -9.94
C LYS A 206 -28.25 78.04 -10.17
N ALA A 207 -29.53 78.37 -10.25
CA ALA A 207 -30.62 77.39 -10.35
C ALA A 207 -30.76 76.75 -11.76
N GLU A 208 -30.25 77.41 -12.80
CA GLU A 208 -30.28 76.91 -14.18
C GLU A 208 -29.16 75.88 -14.43
N HIS A 209 -27.96 76.10 -13.88
CA HIS A 209 -26.80 75.22 -14.06
C HIS A 209 -26.91 73.88 -13.32
N ASP A 210 -27.68 73.81 -12.22
CA ASP A 210 -27.90 72.58 -11.45
C ASP A 210 -28.88 71.60 -12.12
N ARG A 211 -29.71 72.08 -13.06
CA ARG A 211 -30.70 71.24 -13.79
C ARG A 211 -30.06 70.41 -14.90
N GLU A 212 -29.01 70.93 -15.55
CA GLU A 212 -28.30 70.26 -16.64
C GLU A 212 -27.36 69.14 -16.15
N TRP A 213 -26.85 69.25 -14.93
CA TRP A 213 -25.95 68.26 -14.31
C TRP A 213 -26.65 66.95 -13.93
N ILE A 214 -27.94 67.03 -13.55
CA ILE A 214 -28.75 65.87 -13.10
C ILE A 214 -29.16 64.97 -14.28
N VAL A 215 -29.29 65.53 -15.49
CA VAL A 215 -29.67 64.77 -16.70
C VAL A 215 -28.53 63.88 -17.20
N ARG A 216 -27.28 64.38 -17.18
CA ARG A 216 -26.09 63.61 -17.59
C ARG A 216 -25.74 62.43 -16.65
N GLN A 217 -26.13 62.51 -15.37
CA GLN A 217 -25.91 61.45 -14.39
C GLN A 217 -26.79 60.21 -14.63
N ARG A 218 -28.01 60.38 -15.16
CA ARG A 218 -28.96 59.28 -15.44
C ARG A 218 -28.63 58.46 -16.70
N GLU A 219 -27.89 59.02 -17.65
CA GLU A 219 -27.48 58.31 -18.89
C GLU A 219 -26.32 57.32 -18.65
N LEU A 220 -25.40 57.63 -17.73
CA LEU A 220 -24.27 56.77 -17.36
C LEU A 220 -24.66 55.54 -16.51
N GLU A 221 -25.77 55.63 -15.77
CA GLU A 221 -26.30 54.53 -14.94
C GLU A 221 -27.01 53.44 -15.78
N LEU A 222 -27.62 53.83 -16.90
CA LEU A 222 -28.33 52.93 -17.83
C LEU A 222 -27.40 52.08 -18.71
N GLN A 223 -26.13 52.48 -18.90
CA GLN A 223 -25.13 51.73 -19.67
C GLN A 223 -24.48 50.59 -18.85
N ARG A 224 -24.18 50.82 -17.56
CA ARG A 224 -23.57 49.81 -16.68
C ARG A 224 -24.45 48.59 -16.40
N VAL A 225 -25.77 48.75 -16.43
CA VAL A 225 -26.75 47.66 -16.23
C VAL A 225 -26.89 46.76 -17.45
N ARG A 226 -26.53 47.23 -18.66
CA ARG A 226 -26.57 46.43 -19.90
C ARG A 226 -25.36 45.52 -20.04
N GLU A 227 -24.17 45.97 -19.64
CA GLU A 227 -22.92 45.19 -19.69
C GLU A 227 -22.90 44.02 -18.68
N GLN A 228 -23.54 44.18 -17.51
CA GLN A 228 -23.66 43.10 -16.52
C GLN A 228 -24.55 41.92 -16.95
N LYS A 229 -25.52 42.15 -17.85
CA LYS A 229 -26.46 41.10 -18.32
C LYS A 229 -25.91 40.24 -19.46
N GLU A 230 -24.91 40.72 -20.20
CA GLU A 230 -24.24 39.97 -21.28
C GLU A 230 -23.23 38.95 -20.72
N LEU A 231 -22.44 39.35 -19.71
CA LEU A 231 -21.46 38.47 -19.03
C LEU A 231 -22.11 37.28 -18.31
N GLU A 232 -23.33 37.43 -17.80
CA GLU A 232 -24.07 36.34 -17.14
C GLU A 232 -24.62 35.29 -18.14
N ARG A 233 -24.84 35.69 -19.40
CA ARG A 233 -25.31 34.79 -20.49
C ARG A 233 -24.17 33.96 -21.09
N GLU A 234 -22.96 34.50 -21.16
CA GLU A 234 -21.77 33.78 -21.63
C GLU A 234 -21.31 32.72 -20.62
N GLY A 235 -21.40 33.02 -19.32
CA GLY A 235 -21.09 32.06 -18.25
C GLY A 235 -21.99 30.82 -18.22
N LYS A 236 -23.28 30.97 -18.56
CA LYS A 236 -24.23 29.84 -18.63
C LYS A 236 -23.97 28.91 -19.84
N ARG A 237 -23.55 29.45 -20.98
CA ARG A 237 -23.22 28.66 -22.19
C ARG A 237 -21.94 27.82 -22.02
N MET A 238 -20.92 28.37 -21.35
CA MET A 238 -19.67 27.67 -21.07
C MET A 238 -19.81 26.52 -20.04
N ALA A 239 -20.81 26.60 -19.16
CA ALA A 239 -21.11 25.54 -18.19
C ALA A 239 -21.85 24.35 -18.83
N GLU A 240 -22.78 24.60 -19.76
CA GLU A 240 -23.53 23.57 -20.48
C GLU A 240 -22.64 22.75 -21.44
N GLU A 241 -21.69 23.38 -22.14
CA GLU A 241 -20.73 22.66 -23.01
C GLU A 241 -19.79 21.74 -22.23
N ARG A 242 -19.35 22.14 -21.03
CA ARG A 242 -18.48 21.30 -20.18
C ARG A 242 -19.24 20.08 -19.66
N TYR A 243 -20.48 20.25 -19.22
CA TYR A 243 -21.33 19.14 -18.77
C TYR A 243 -21.65 18.15 -19.90
N ARG A 244 -21.82 18.64 -21.14
CA ARG A 244 -22.05 17.80 -22.32
C ARG A 244 -20.81 16.99 -22.71
N ARG A 245 -19.61 17.60 -22.74
CA ARG A 245 -18.35 16.89 -23.03
C ARG A 245 -18.02 15.82 -21.99
N GLU A 246 -18.32 16.08 -20.71
CA GLU A 246 -18.10 15.11 -19.63
C GLU A 246 -19.04 13.90 -19.74
N ARG A 247 -20.31 14.12 -20.11
CA ARG A 247 -21.30 13.05 -20.33
C ARG A 247 -21.02 12.19 -21.56
N GLU A 248 -20.51 12.78 -22.64
CA GLU A 248 -20.11 12.07 -23.86
C GLU A 248 -18.83 11.23 -23.62
N ALA A 249 -17.85 11.76 -22.87
CA ALA A 249 -16.64 11.02 -22.50
C ALA A 249 -16.93 9.83 -21.56
N GLN A 250 -17.93 9.94 -20.69
CA GLN A 250 -18.33 8.86 -19.78
C GLN A 250 -19.05 7.72 -20.52
N ARG A 251 -19.90 8.04 -21.50
CA ARG A 251 -20.55 7.02 -22.36
C ARG A 251 -19.54 6.29 -23.24
N ALA A 252 -18.54 6.98 -23.78
CA ALA A 252 -17.47 6.35 -24.58
C ALA A 252 -16.67 5.32 -23.76
N LYS A 253 -16.33 5.65 -22.49
CA LYS A 253 -15.64 4.72 -21.59
C LYS A 253 -16.49 3.49 -21.24
N GLU A 254 -17.79 3.65 -21.01
CA GLU A 254 -18.69 2.53 -20.73
C GLU A 254 -18.88 1.59 -21.94
N GLU A 255 -18.85 2.12 -23.16
CA GLU A 255 -18.91 1.32 -24.39
C GLU A 255 -17.61 0.56 -24.66
N GLU A 256 -16.45 1.18 -24.42
CA GLU A 256 -15.14 0.53 -24.50
C GLU A 256 -15.00 -0.60 -23.46
N GLU A 257 -15.45 -0.38 -22.22
CA GLU A 257 -15.44 -1.44 -21.19
C GLU A 257 -16.37 -2.62 -21.55
N LYS A 258 -17.54 -2.34 -22.16
CA LYS A 258 -18.44 -3.39 -22.64
C LYS A 258 -17.83 -4.18 -23.81
N ARG A 259 -17.06 -3.55 -24.69
CA ARG A 259 -16.33 -4.22 -25.78
C ARG A 259 -15.22 -5.11 -25.25
N MET A 260 -14.42 -4.62 -24.30
CA MET A 260 -13.36 -5.39 -23.65
C MET A 260 -13.90 -6.62 -22.89
N LYS A 261 -15.06 -6.48 -22.22
CA LYS A 261 -15.72 -7.61 -21.54
C LYS A 261 -16.24 -8.68 -22.51
N LYS A 262 -16.78 -8.28 -23.68
CA LYS A 262 -17.24 -9.22 -24.72
C LYS A 262 -16.08 -9.96 -25.38
N GLU A 263 -14.97 -9.27 -25.66
CA GLU A 263 -13.77 -9.88 -26.24
C GLU A 263 -13.08 -10.85 -25.26
N ALA A 264 -13.04 -10.51 -23.97
CA ALA A 264 -12.52 -11.41 -22.92
C ALA A 264 -13.37 -12.68 -22.77
N TYR A 265 -14.70 -12.56 -22.84
CA TYR A 265 -15.62 -13.70 -22.77
C TYR A 265 -15.46 -14.64 -23.98
N GLN A 266 -15.27 -14.11 -25.19
CA GLN A 266 -15.03 -14.90 -26.40
C GLN A 266 -13.70 -15.66 -26.35
N ARG A 267 -12.62 -15.01 -25.87
CA ARG A 267 -11.32 -15.68 -25.68
C ARG A 267 -11.35 -16.77 -24.61
N GLU A 268 -12.19 -16.64 -23.58
CA GLU A 268 -12.36 -17.70 -22.57
C GLU A 268 -13.15 -18.89 -23.13
N LEU A 269 -14.17 -18.64 -23.95
CA LEU A 269 -14.96 -19.68 -24.61
C LEU A 269 -14.11 -20.52 -25.59
N GLU A 270 -13.25 -19.87 -26.39
CA GLU A 270 -12.33 -20.55 -27.32
C GLU A 270 -11.29 -21.42 -26.59
N ARG A 271 -10.77 -20.96 -25.43
CA ARG A 271 -9.86 -21.77 -24.60
C ARG A 271 -10.55 -23.02 -24.05
N ARG A 272 -11.82 -22.90 -23.64
CA ARG A 272 -12.62 -24.04 -23.14
C ARG A 272 -12.90 -25.04 -24.26
N GLN A 273 -13.28 -24.58 -25.45
CA GLN A 273 -13.53 -25.46 -26.61
C GLN A 273 -12.27 -26.23 -27.02
N ARG A 274 -11.12 -25.56 -27.15
CA ARG A 274 -9.86 -26.24 -27.49
C ARG A 274 -9.42 -27.27 -26.45
N THR A 275 -9.70 -27.02 -25.17
CA THR A 275 -9.39 -27.98 -24.09
C THR A 275 -10.34 -29.19 -24.15
N LEU A 276 -11.60 -28.99 -24.52
CA LEU A 276 -12.57 -30.07 -24.70
C LEU A 276 -12.28 -30.91 -25.95
N GLU A 277 -11.90 -30.27 -27.06
CA GLU A 277 -11.49 -30.95 -28.30
C GLU A 277 -10.25 -31.81 -28.08
N HIS A 278 -9.22 -31.28 -27.40
CA HIS A 278 -8.02 -32.06 -27.07
C HIS A 278 -8.31 -33.22 -26.11
N ARG A 279 -9.29 -33.09 -25.21
CA ARG A 279 -9.76 -34.19 -24.35
C ARG A 279 -10.51 -35.25 -25.16
N ALA A 280 -11.37 -34.85 -26.08
CA ALA A 280 -12.09 -35.78 -26.95
C ALA A 280 -11.15 -36.53 -27.91
N GLU A 281 -10.12 -35.87 -28.45
CA GLU A 281 -9.10 -36.52 -29.29
C GLU A 281 -8.25 -37.52 -28.51
N THR A 282 -7.86 -37.18 -27.28
CA THR A 282 -7.12 -38.11 -26.40
C THR A 282 -7.96 -39.31 -25.96
N GLU A 283 -9.24 -39.09 -25.65
CA GLU A 283 -10.19 -40.17 -25.34
C GLU A 283 -10.42 -41.10 -26.54
N ARG A 284 -10.53 -40.53 -27.76
CA ARG A 284 -10.65 -41.30 -29.00
C ARG A 284 -9.42 -42.18 -29.25
N ILE A 285 -8.22 -41.64 -29.11
CA ILE A 285 -6.96 -42.39 -29.28
C ILE A 285 -6.85 -43.53 -28.25
N LEU A 286 -7.24 -43.28 -27.00
CA LEU A 286 -7.22 -44.31 -25.96
C LEU A 286 -8.26 -45.41 -26.22
N SER A 287 -9.45 -45.06 -26.73
CA SER A 287 -10.49 -46.04 -27.11
C SER A 287 -10.05 -46.93 -28.28
N GLU A 288 -9.38 -46.36 -29.29
CA GLU A 288 -8.85 -47.10 -30.45
C GLU A 288 -7.70 -48.05 -30.05
N GLN A 289 -6.88 -47.66 -29.08
CA GLN A 289 -5.86 -48.54 -28.51
C GLN A 289 -6.47 -49.69 -27.68
N ALA A 290 -7.53 -49.42 -26.91
CA ALA A 290 -8.24 -50.44 -26.14
C ALA A 290 -8.95 -51.48 -27.03
N GLU A 291 -9.59 -51.05 -28.12
CA GLU A 291 -10.22 -51.92 -29.12
C GLU A 291 -9.16 -52.81 -29.83
N ARG A 292 -8.00 -52.25 -30.21
CA ARG A 292 -6.89 -53.03 -30.79
C ARG A 292 -6.36 -54.12 -29.85
N VAL A 293 -6.26 -53.83 -28.56
CA VAL A 293 -5.85 -54.82 -27.55
C VAL A 293 -6.92 -55.89 -27.36
N ARG A 294 -8.22 -55.52 -27.36
CA ARG A 294 -9.33 -56.47 -27.25
C ARG A 294 -9.38 -57.45 -28.43
N LEU A 295 -9.25 -56.94 -29.65
CA LEU A 295 -9.23 -57.76 -30.87
C LEU A 295 -8.04 -58.73 -30.90
N ARG A 296 -6.87 -58.28 -30.46
CA ARG A 296 -5.67 -59.13 -30.36
C ARG A 296 -5.82 -60.25 -29.32
N LYS A 297 -6.49 -59.97 -28.19
CA LYS A 297 -6.78 -60.97 -27.15
C LYS A 297 -7.75 -62.04 -27.65
N GLN A 298 -8.81 -61.64 -28.35
CA GLN A 298 -9.78 -62.57 -28.93
C GLN A 298 -9.16 -63.47 -30.02
N ALA A 299 -8.26 -62.94 -30.86
CA ALA A 299 -7.54 -63.75 -31.85
C ALA A 299 -6.61 -64.81 -31.21
N MET A 300 -6.03 -64.50 -30.05
CA MET A 300 -5.15 -65.43 -29.31
C MET A 300 -5.96 -66.55 -28.64
N GLU A 301 -7.13 -66.24 -28.08
CA GLU A 301 -8.02 -67.23 -27.43
C GLU A 301 -8.56 -68.26 -28.44
N VAL A 302 -8.84 -67.84 -29.68
CA VAL A 302 -9.28 -68.76 -30.76
C VAL A 302 -8.15 -69.70 -31.18
N ALA A 303 -6.92 -69.19 -31.33
CA ALA A 303 -5.76 -69.99 -31.73
C ALA A 303 -5.35 -71.04 -30.66
N ASP A 304 -5.52 -70.72 -29.37
CA ASP A 304 -5.21 -71.65 -28.29
C ASP A 304 -6.31 -72.71 -28.10
N ALA A 305 -7.57 -72.37 -28.37
CA ALA A 305 -8.67 -73.34 -28.39
C ALA A 305 -8.49 -74.41 -29.50
N GLU A 306 -8.01 -74.02 -30.68
CA GLU A 306 -7.74 -74.94 -31.79
C GLU A 306 -6.56 -75.88 -31.52
N ARG A 307 -5.51 -75.37 -30.84
CA ARG A 307 -4.35 -76.16 -30.42
C ARG A 307 -4.72 -77.25 -29.41
N SER A 308 -5.61 -76.92 -28.46
CA SER A 308 -6.05 -77.86 -27.43
C SER A 308 -6.87 -79.04 -27.98
N LYS A 309 -7.68 -78.81 -29.03
CA LYS A 309 -8.49 -79.84 -29.68
C LYS A 309 -7.66 -80.84 -30.49
N ARG A 310 -6.59 -80.40 -31.16
CA ARG A 310 -5.67 -81.30 -31.89
C ARG A 310 -4.90 -82.24 -30.95
N LEU A 311 -4.46 -81.74 -29.80
CA LEU A 311 -3.70 -82.54 -28.82
C LEU A 311 -4.54 -83.67 -28.20
N GLN A 312 -5.85 -83.45 -28.02
CA GLN A 312 -6.77 -84.45 -27.47
C GLN A 312 -7.11 -85.57 -28.47
N GLN A 313 -7.16 -85.27 -29.77
CA GLN A 313 -7.41 -86.26 -30.82
C GLN A 313 -6.22 -87.21 -31.01
N GLU A 314 -4.99 -86.69 -30.96
CA GLU A 314 -3.75 -87.48 -31.12
C GLU A 314 -3.49 -88.44 -29.94
N ALA A 315 -3.96 -88.07 -28.74
CA ALA A 315 -3.87 -88.92 -27.54
C ALA A 315 -4.82 -90.13 -27.58
N HIS A 316 -5.99 -89.99 -28.22
CA HIS A 316 -6.97 -91.07 -28.30
C HIS A 316 -6.57 -92.16 -29.30
N GLU A 317 -5.96 -91.77 -30.43
CA GLU A 317 -5.50 -92.69 -31.48
C GLU A 317 -4.30 -93.56 -31.04
N ARG A 318 -3.38 -93.01 -30.24
CA ARG A 318 -2.24 -93.76 -29.69
C ARG A 318 -2.63 -94.85 -28.68
N HIS A 319 -3.76 -94.70 -28.00
CA HIS A 319 -4.22 -95.68 -27.02
C HIS A 319 -4.81 -96.94 -27.69
N LEU A 320 -5.53 -96.77 -28.80
CA LEU A 320 -6.14 -97.87 -29.56
C LEU A 320 -5.10 -98.74 -30.28
N ALA A 321 -4.04 -98.14 -30.85
CA ALA A 321 -2.98 -98.86 -31.57
C ALA A 321 -2.10 -99.77 -30.69
N ASN A 322 -2.05 -99.52 -29.37
CA ASN A 322 -1.25 -100.32 -28.42
C ASN A 322 -1.98 -101.58 -27.92
N LEU A 323 -3.31 -101.64 -28.03
CA LEU A 323 -4.10 -102.82 -27.63
C LEU A 323 -4.03 -103.96 -28.67
N GLU A 324 -3.87 -103.64 -29.96
CA GLU A 324 -3.78 -104.64 -31.04
C GLU A 324 -2.43 -105.33 -31.14
N LYS A 325 -1.34 -104.65 -30.74
CA LYS A 325 0.03 -105.21 -30.77
C LYS A 325 0.29 -106.22 -29.65
N ARG A 326 -0.51 -106.21 -28.59
CA ARG A 326 -0.38 -107.14 -27.45
C ARG A 326 -0.95 -108.54 -27.77
N LYS A 327 -1.99 -108.62 -28.60
CA LYS A 327 -2.63 -109.89 -29.00
C LYS A 327 -1.78 -110.74 -29.96
N LYS A 328 -1.02 -110.11 -30.86
CA LYS A 328 -0.18 -110.80 -31.89
C LYS A 328 1.16 -111.34 -31.39
N ALA A 329 1.53 -111.04 -30.13
CA ALA A 329 2.76 -111.50 -29.49
C ALA A 329 2.56 -112.80 -28.67
N GLU A 330 1.35 -113.04 -28.17
CA GLU A 330 1.01 -114.24 -27.39
C GLU A 330 0.85 -115.49 -28.29
N GLU A 331 0.45 -115.33 -29.55
CA GLU A 331 0.23 -116.43 -30.50
C GLU A 331 1.53 -117.08 -31.01
N ARG A 332 2.69 -116.40 -30.92
CA ARG A 332 3.98 -116.95 -31.38
C ARG A 332 4.69 -117.81 -30.34
N ILE A 333 4.29 -117.72 -29.08
CA ILE A 333 4.94 -118.45 -27.97
C ILE A 333 4.42 -119.91 -27.88
N ASN A 334 3.21 -120.19 -28.35
CA ASN A 334 2.62 -121.54 -28.29
C ASN A 334 3.02 -122.47 -29.44
N SER A 335 3.62 -121.95 -30.52
CA SER A 335 4.03 -122.74 -31.69
C SER A 335 5.41 -123.38 -31.57
N ALA A 336 6.23 -122.99 -30.59
CA ALA A 336 7.63 -123.41 -30.48
C ALA A 336 7.85 -124.65 -29.59
N LEU A 337 6.80 -125.21 -28.98
CA LEU A 337 6.88 -126.32 -28.01
C LEU A 337 6.81 -127.73 -28.63
N GLN A 338 6.64 -127.85 -29.95
CA GLN A 338 6.57 -129.16 -30.63
C GLN A 338 7.90 -129.62 -31.26
N ALA A 339 8.93 -128.77 -31.34
CA ALA A 339 10.24 -129.09 -31.92
C ALA A 339 11.25 -129.63 -30.87
N ASN A 340 10.78 -130.44 -29.91
CA ASN A 340 11.52 -130.82 -28.70
C ASN A 340 11.88 -132.32 -28.58
N SER A 341 11.82 -133.12 -29.64
CA SER A 341 12.10 -134.58 -29.51
C SER A 341 13.44 -135.06 -30.07
N GLU A 342 14.10 -134.35 -31.01
CA GLU A 342 15.33 -134.86 -31.63
C GLU A 342 16.65 -134.32 -31.02
N ILE A 343 16.60 -133.27 -30.19
CA ILE A 343 17.80 -132.65 -29.60
C ILE A 343 18.23 -133.34 -28.29
N LEU A 344 17.49 -134.34 -27.79
CA LEU A 344 17.82 -135.05 -26.55
C LEU A 344 19.03 -135.99 -26.68
N ARG A 345 19.48 -136.31 -27.90
CA ARG A 345 20.66 -137.17 -28.10
C ARG A 345 21.99 -136.41 -28.23
N LYS A 346 21.97 -135.10 -28.52
CA LYS A 346 23.14 -134.20 -28.52
C LYS A 346 23.42 -133.53 -27.15
N LYS A 347 22.52 -133.69 -26.18
CA LYS A 347 22.52 -132.98 -24.90
C LYS A 347 23.51 -133.50 -23.83
N ARG A 348 24.25 -134.59 -24.04
CA ARG A 348 25.21 -135.10 -23.04
C ARG A 348 26.62 -134.50 -23.19
N ASP A 349 27.09 -134.30 -24.41
CA ASP A 349 28.41 -133.71 -24.67
C ASP A 349 28.37 -132.16 -24.70
N GLU A 350 27.20 -131.58 -25.01
CA GLU A 350 26.99 -130.13 -24.91
C GLU A 350 26.85 -129.61 -23.46
N PHE A 351 26.51 -130.46 -22.49
CA PHE A 351 26.27 -130.04 -21.11
C PHE A 351 27.56 -129.54 -20.43
N ILE A 352 28.68 -130.25 -20.61
CA ILE A 352 29.99 -129.91 -20.01
C ILE A 352 30.63 -128.69 -20.69
N ARG A 353 30.39 -128.52 -22.00
CA ARG A 353 30.83 -127.34 -22.76
C ARG A 353 29.96 -126.10 -22.44
N ARG A 354 28.65 -126.30 -22.22
CA ARG A 354 27.72 -125.24 -21.81
C ARG A 354 27.95 -124.76 -20.38
N GLU A 355 28.34 -125.60 -19.42
CA GLU A 355 28.61 -125.12 -18.05
C GLU A 355 29.77 -124.12 -18.01
N ARG A 356 30.89 -124.42 -18.69
CA ARG A 356 32.06 -123.51 -18.74
C ARG A 356 31.80 -122.25 -19.56
N ASP A 357 31.14 -122.37 -20.72
CA ASP A 357 30.82 -121.19 -21.52
C ASP A 357 29.65 -120.37 -20.94
N ALA A 358 28.78 -120.95 -20.12
CA ALA A 358 27.71 -120.24 -19.42
C ALA A 358 28.22 -119.52 -18.16
N GLU A 359 29.14 -120.12 -17.40
CA GLU A 359 29.80 -119.43 -16.29
C GLU A 359 30.68 -118.26 -16.77
N ALA A 360 31.47 -118.45 -17.83
CA ALA A 360 32.27 -117.37 -18.40
C ALA A 360 31.38 -116.24 -18.94
N ARG A 361 30.28 -116.57 -19.64
CA ARG A 361 29.31 -115.56 -20.10
C ARG A 361 28.56 -114.89 -18.96
N ARG A 362 28.25 -115.61 -17.87
CA ARG A 362 27.59 -115.06 -16.68
C ARG A 362 28.51 -114.12 -15.90
N MET A 363 29.80 -114.43 -15.78
CA MET A 363 30.80 -113.55 -15.18
C MET A 363 31.08 -112.31 -16.04
N GLU A 364 31.13 -112.46 -17.37
CA GLU A 364 31.30 -111.33 -18.30
C GLU A 364 30.04 -110.43 -18.33
N LEU A 365 28.84 -111.01 -18.33
CA LEU A 365 27.56 -110.29 -18.21
C LEU A 365 27.44 -109.62 -16.84
N GLU A 366 27.78 -110.30 -15.74
CA GLU A 366 27.71 -109.71 -14.40
C GLU A 366 28.72 -108.56 -14.24
N ARG A 367 29.91 -108.67 -14.85
CA ARG A 367 30.89 -107.58 -14.88
C ARG A 367 30.43 -106.42 -15.76
N GLN A 368 29.83 -106.69 -16.91
CA GLN A 368 29.25 -105.66 -17.80
C GLN A 368 28.01 -105.01 -17.16
N GLU A 369 27.16 -105.76 -16.46
CA GLU A 369 26.00 -105.29 -15.73
C GLU A 369 26.39 -104.47 -14.50
N ARG A 370 27.43 -104.86 -13.76
CA ARG A 370 27.98 -104.06 -12.65
C ARG A 370 28.59 -102.76 -13.13
N LEU A 371 29.40 -102.78 -14.19
CA LEU A 371 29.94 -101.56 -14.80
C LEU A 371 28.82 -100.68 -15.39
N ALA A 372 27.80 -101.27 -16.00
CA ALA A 372 26.64 -100.54 -16.50
C ALA A 372 25.76 -99.96 -15.36
N MET A 373 25.61 -100.67 -14.24
CA MET A 373 24.93 -100.16 -13.05
C MET A 373 25.72 -99.04 -12.38
N GLU A 374 27.04 -99.17 -12.26
CA GLU A 374 27.90 -98.11 -11.71
C GLU A 374 27.89 -96.87 -12.62
N GLN A 375 27.97 -97.04 -13.94
CA GLN A 375 27.82 -95.94 -14.90
C GLN A 375 26.44 -95.29 -14.81
N ARG A 376 25.36 -96.06 -14.66
CA ARG A 376 24.00 -95.53 -14.45
C ARG A 376 23.90 -94.75 -13.14
N ARG A 377 24.48 -95.26 -12.06
CA ARG A 377 24.47 -94.62 -10.74
C ARG A 377 25.31 -93.34 -10.72
N GLN A 378 26.45 -93.32 -11.42
CA GLN A 378 27.24 -92.11 -11.63
C GLN A 378 26.50 -91.08 -12.49
N GLN A 379 25.80 -91.51 -13.56
CA GLN A 379 24.97 -90.64 -14.37
C GLN A 379 23.77 -90.08 -13.60
N GLU A 380 23.14 -90.87 -12.71
CA GLU A 380 22.08 -90.39 -11.84
C GLU A 380 22.59 -89.37 -10.81
N MET A 381 23.73 -89.64 -10.17
CA MET A 381 24.40 -88.69 -9.27
C MET A 381 24.78 -87.39 -9.99
N GLN A 382 25.34 -87.47 -11.20
CA GLN A 382 25.65 -86.30 -12.02
C GLN A 382 24.37 -85.52 -12.39
N ARG A 383 23.30 -86.22 -12.78
CA ARG A 383 21.99 -85.59 -13.05
C ARG A 383 21.39 -84.95 -11.81
N GLU A 384 21.56 -85.54 -10.63
CA GLU A 384 21.14 -84.95 -9.36
C GLU A 384 21.94 -83.70 -9.02
N GLN A 385 23.27 -83.74 -9.17
CA GLN A 385 24.13 -82.57 -9.00
C GLN A 385 23.78 -81.47 -10.01
N GLU A 386 23.52 -81.81 -11.27
CA GLU A 386 23.06 -80.85 -12.28
C GLU A 386 21.70 -80.25 -11.92
N ARG A 387 20.74 -81.06 -11.43
CA ARG A 387 19.44 -80.57 -10.96
C ARG A 387 19.61 -79.62 -9.77
N HIS A 388 20.47 -79.98 -8.82
CA HIS A 388 20.75 -79.17 -7.65
C HIS A 388 21.44 -77.85 -8.01
N ASN A 389 22.45 -77.89 -8.88
CA ASN A 389 23.14 -76.70 -9.37
C ASN A 389 22.19 -75.78 -10.16
N LYS A 390 21.31 -76.35 -11.00
CA LYS A 390 20.27 -75.59 -11.71
C LYS A 390 19.27 -74.94 -10.74
N TYR A 391 18.91 -75.61 -9.65
CA TYR A 391 18.06 -75.05 -8.60
C TYR A 391 18.74 -73.90 -7.87
N LEU A 392 19.99 -74.08 -7.43
CA LEU A 392 20.76 -73.04 -6.74
C LEU A 392 20.97 -71.80 -7.61
N THR A 393 21.41 -72.00 -8.86
CA THR A 393 21.57 -70.89 -9.81
C THR A 393 20.25 -70.17 -10.13
N ALA A 394 19.13 -70.90 -10.21
CA ALA A 394 17.81 -70.29 -10.34
C ALA A 394 17.42 -69.47 -9.11
N GLN A 395 17.76 -69.95 -7.91
CA GLN A 395 17.51 -69.26 -6.65
C GLN A 395 18.37 -67.99 -6.52
N GLU A 396 19.65 -68.05 -6.87
CA GLU A 396 20.56 -66.90 -6.93
C GLU A 396 20.08 -65.83 -7.93
N LEU A 397 19.61 -66.25 -9.11
CA LEU A 397 19.01 -65.35 -10.11
C LEU A 397 17.73 -64.69 -9.59
N GLU A 398 16.89 -65.43 -8.88
CA GLU A 398 15.66 -64.90 -8.29
C GLU A 398 15.98 -63.89 -7.17
N GLU A 399 16.93 -64.20 -6.30
CA GLU A 399 17.40 -63.29 -5.25
C GLU A 399 18.07 -62.04 -5.82
N ALA A 400 18.92 -62.18 -6.85
CA ALA A 400 19.51 -61.06 -7.56
C ALA A 400 18.44 -60.16 -8.19
N ARG A 401 17.40 -60.75 -8.80
CA ARG A 401 16.27 -60.00 -9.35
C ARG A 401 15.47 -59.29 -8.27
N LYS A 402 15.20 -59.94 -7.13
CA LYS A 402 14.53 -59.33 -5.97
C LYS A 402 15.35 -58.16 -5.41
N LYS A 403 16.66 -58.34 -5.28
CA LYS A 403 17.59 -57.30 -4.82
C LYS A 403 17.62 -56.11 -5.78
N ALA A 404 17.76 -56.35 -7.09
CA ALA A 404 17.72 -55.29 -8.10
C ALA A 404 16.38 -54.53 -8.10
N LEU A 405 15.25 -55.21 -7.88
CA LEU A 405 13.94 -54.57 -7.74
C LEU A 405 13.86 -53.69 -6.49
N ARG A 406 14.38 -54.16 -5.35
CA ARG A 406 14.43 -53.38 -4.09
C ARG A 406 15.33 -52.15 -4.23
N GLU A 407 16.54 -52.32 -4.76
CA GLU A 407 17.47 -51.20 -4.99
C GLU A 407 16.87 -50.15 -5.92
N ARG A 408 16.16 -50.58 -6.97
CA ARG A 408 15.44 -49.65 -7.86
C ARG A 408 14.28 -48.95 -7.17
N ALA A 409 13.58 -49.62 -6.25
CA ALA A 409 12.51 -49.00 -5.47
C ALA A 409 13.08 -47.98 -4.48
N GLU A 410 14.14 -48.33 -3.75
CA GLU A 410 14.83 -47.42 -2.83
C GLU A 410 15.44 -46.21 -3.54
N ALA A 411 16.05 -46.40 -4.71
CA ALA A 411 16.58 -45.30 -5.50
C ALA A 411 15.48 -44.30 -5.90
N LYS A 412 14.32 -44.81 -6.36
CA LYS A 412 13.16 -43.98 -6.67
C LYS A 412 12.59 -43.28 -5.43
N GLU A 413 12.55 -43.96 -4.30
CA GLU A 413 12.09 -43.37 -3.05
C GLU A 413 13.01 -42.23 -2.59
N ARG A 414 14.33 -42.40 -2.73
CA ARG A 414 15.32 -41.34 -2.48
C ARG A 414 15.12 -40.14 -3.43
N GLU A 415 14.96 -40.39 -4.73
CA GLU A 415 14.66 -39.33 -5.71
C GLU A 415 13.37 -38.56 -5.36
N LEU A 416 12.30 -39.28 -4.99
CA LEU A 416 11.04 -38.66 -4.56
C LEU A 416 11.18 -37.88 -3.25
N ALA A 417 11.95 -38.39 -2.29
CA ALA A 417 12.23 -37.71 -1.03
C ALA A 417 13.04 -36.42 -1.25
N GLU A 418 14.04 -36.43 -2.13
CA GLU A 418 14.82 -35.26 -2.52
C GLU A 418 13.94 -34.21 -3.21
N LEU A 419 13.07 -34.63 -4.15
CA LEU A 419 12.10 -33.74 -4.80
C LEU A 419 11.11 -33.15 -3.80
N ALA A 420 10.60 -33.96 -2.86
CA ALA A 420 9.69 -33.48 -1.81
C ALA A 420 10.39 -32.47 -0.89
N ALA A 421 11.64 -32.72 -0.51
CA ALA A 421 12.46 -31.80 0.30
C ALA A 421 12.76 -30.49 -0.46
N SER A 422 13.05 -30.57 -1.76
CA SER A 422 13.24 -29.40 -2.62
C SER A 422 11.96 -28.57 -2.73
N ARG A 423 10.81 -29.19 -3.02
CA ARG A 423 9.50 -28.52 -3.05
C ARG A 423 9.14 -27.90 -1.71
N LYS A 424 9.41 -28.58 -0.60
CA LYS A 424 9.17 -28.04 0.75
C LYS A 424 10.01 -26.79 1.02
N ARG A 425 11.29 -26.79 0.61
CA ARG A 425 12.18 -25.61 0.68
C ARG A 425 11.63 -24.46 -0.16
N GLU A 426 11.31 -24.69 -1.42
CA GLU A 426 10.76 -23.67 -2.33
C GLU A 426 9.44 -23.07 -1.82
N MET A 427 8.52 -23.93 -1.33
CA MET A 427 7.26 -23.47 -0.75
C MET A 427 7.46 -22.67 0.53
N GLY A 428 8.45 -23.05 1.35
CA GLY A 428 8.87 -22.29 2.54
C GLY A 428 9.35 -20.88 2.17
N ILE A 429 10.22 -20.78 1.16
CA ILE A 429 10.68 -19.49 0.63
C ILE A 429 9.48 -18.67 0.13
N ARG A 430 8.69 -19.20 -0.81
CA ARG A 430 7.52 -18.49 -1.37
C ARG A 430 6.50 -18.06 -0.32
N ARG A 431 6.33 -18.84 0.75
CA ARG A 431 5.47 -18.45 1.88
C ARG A 431 6.01 -17.20 2.55
N VAL A 432 7.30 -17.18 2.88
CA VAL A 432 7.96 -16.03 3.52
C VAL A 432 7.93 -14.80 2.62
N GLU A 433 8.08 -14.96 1.31
CA GLU A 433 7.98 -13.83 0.38
C GLU A 433 6.58 -13.21 0.38
N ARG A 434 5.54 -14.04 0.34
CA ARG A 434 4.15 -13.57 0.41
C ARG A 434 3.82 -12.92 1.76
N GLU A 435 4.28 -13.52 2.86
CA GLU A 435 4.13 -12.94 4.21
C GLU A 435 4.80 -11.56 4.28
N PHE A 436 6.01 -11.43 3.72
CA PHE A 436 6.73 -10.17 3.68
C PHE A 436 6.04 -9.11 2.80
N GLU A 437 5.55 -9.49 1.61
CA GLU A 437 4.80 -8.58 0.74
C GLU A 437 3.52 -8.07 1.38
N LEU A 438 2.76 -8.96 2.04
CA LEU A 438 1.55 -8.60 2.76
C LEU A 438 1.88 -7.62 3.89
N LYS A 439 2.89 -7.94 4.69
CA LYS A 439 3.36 -7.07 5.77
C LYS A 439 3.79 -5.70 5.25
N ARG A 440 4.59 -5.64 4.19
CA ARG A 440 5.00 -4.37 3.55
C ARG A 440 3.79 -3.53 3.10
N ARG A 441 2.72 -4.16 2.61
CA ARG A 441 1.48 -3.45 2.27
C ARG A 441 0.79 -2.88 3.51
N LEU A 442 0.70 -3.65 4.59
CA LEU A 442 0.13 -3.21 5.86
C LEU A 442 0.93 -2.05 6.45
N ASP A 443 2.26 -2.18 6.50
CA ASP A 443 3.17 -1.14 6.97
C ASP A 443 2.98 0.16 6.18
N ARG A 444 2.81 0.06 4.86
CA ARG A 444 2.55 1.23 4.01
C ARG A 444 1.21 1.90 4.29
N VAL A 445 0.17 1.12 4.57
CA VAL A 445 -1.14 1.66 4.95
C VAL A 445 -1.04 2.38 6.30
N ASP A 446 -0.29 1.82 7.24
CA ASP A 446 -0.04 2.44 8.54
C ASP A 446 0.78 3.74 8.42
N GLU A 447 1.85 3.75 7.62
CA GLU A 447 2.61 4.96 7.28
C GLU A 447 1.70 6.07 6.72
N ILE A 448 0.80 5.72 5.77
CA ILE A 448 -0.17 6.67 5.21
C ILE A 448 -1.14 7.17 6.29
N SER A 449 -1.63 6.28 7.16
CA SER A 449 -2.52 6.63 8.27
C SER A 449 -1.86 7.63 9.22
N LYS A 450 -0.60 7.37 9.60
CA LYS A 450 0.26 8.25 10.42
C LYS A 450 0.43 9.62 9.76
N VAL A 451 0.77 9.67 8.47
CA VAL A 451 0.89 10.92 7.71
C VAL A 451 -0.43 11.70 7.68
N HIS A 452 -1.56 11.03 7.40
CA HIS A 452 -2.87 11.67 7.37
C HIS A 452 -3.28 12.23 8.73
N LEU A 453 -2.98 11.50 9.81
CA LEU A 453 -3.24 11.95 11.17
C LEU A 453 -2.45 13.22 11.50
N TYR A 454 -1.14 13.24 11.17
CA TYR A 454 -0.31 14.42 11.32
C TYR A 454 -0.83 15.61 10.51
N GLN A 455 -1.18 15.41 9.23
CA GLN A 455 -1.73 16.45 8.37
C GLN A 455 -3.05 17.01 8.91
N ARG A 456 -3.93 16.15 9.44
CA ARG A 456 -5.18 16.56 10.09
C ARG A 456 -4.90 17.42 11.31
N GLN A 457 -3.95 17.03 12.17
CA GLN A 457 -3.60 17.81 13.34
C GLN A 457 -2.99 19.16 12.96
N ALA A 458 -2.06 19.20 11.99
CA ALA A 458 -1.47 20.44 11.51
C ALA A 458 -2.53 21.39 10.89
N LEU A 459 -3.54 20.84 10.22
CA LEU A 459 -4.68 21.62 9.72
C LEU A 459 -5.53 22.18 10.87
N LEU A 460 -5.80 21.38 11.90
CA LEU A 460 -6.54 21.82 13.08
C LEU A 460 -5.79 22.93 13.83
N GLU A 461 -4.48 22.78 14.04
CA GLU A 461 -3.63 23.82 14.63
C GLU A 461 -3.70 25.11 13.81
N ARG A 462 -3.60 25.02 12.49
CA ARG A 462 -3.75 26.18 11.60
C ARG A 462 -5.13 26.85 11.70
N ILE A 463 -6.20 26.06 11.76
CA ILE A 463 -7.57 26.57 11.94
C ILE A 463 -7.70 27.28 13.30
N MET A 464 -7.11 26.72 14.36
CA MET A 464 -7.11 27.33 15.69
C MET A 464 -6.34 28.66 15.67
N ASP A 465 -5.17 28.71 15.04
CA ASP A 465 -4.38 29.95 14.91
C ASP A 465 -5.11 31.03 14.09
N ASP A 466 -5.77 30.64 13.00
CA ASP A 466 -6.61 31.53 12.19
C ASP A 466 -7.83 32.05 12.99
N TYR A 467 -8.43 31.18 13.80
CA TYR A 467 -9.54 31.53 14.68
C TYR A 467 -9.10 32.50 15.79
N GLU A 468 -7.95 32.26 16.42
CA GLU A 468 -7.39 33.14 17.44
C GLU A 468 -7.03 34.51 16.88
N ARG A 469 -6.38 34.56 15.71
CA ARG A 469 -6.10 35.83 15.00
C ARG A 469 -7.38 36.59 14.68
N THR A 470 -8.41 35.90 14.18
CA THR A 470 -9.71 36.53 13.90
C THR A 470 -10.38 37.05 15.18
N ARG A 471 -10.30 36.29 16.28
CA ARG A 471 -10.82 36.70 17.59
C ARG A 471 -10.08 37.91 18.15
N GLN A 472 -8.76 37.97 18.01
CA GLN A 472 -7.95 39.13 18.40
C GLN A 472 -8.36 40.38 17.60
N MET A 473 -8.46 40.28 16.27
CA MET A 473 -8.92 41.39 15.42
C MET A 473 -10.33 41.89 15.80
N MET A 474 -11.26 40.98 16.12
CA MET A 474 -12.60 41.35 16.56
C MET A 474 -12.59 42.06 17.92
N ARG A 475 -11.74 41.63 18.86
CA ARG A 475 -11.53 42.33 20.14
C ARG A 475 -10.97 43.73 19.92
N GLU A 476 -9.95 43.88 19.09
CA GLU A 476 -9.36 45.19 18.75
C GLU A 476 -10.39 46.11 18.11
N ARG A 477 -11.20 45.61 17.17
CA ARG A 477 -12.29 46.38 16.56
C ARG A 477 -13.30 46.85 17.60
N GLN A 478 -13.72 45.98 18.52
CA GLN A 478 -14.64 46.35 19.60
C GLN A 478 -14.03 47.40 20.53
N GLN A 479 -12.75 47.29 20.85
CA GLN A 479 -12.03 48.29 21.63
C GLN A 479 -12.00 49.65 20.91
N LEU A 480 -11.69 49.69 19.61
CA LEU A 480 -11.72 50.93 18.82
C LEU A 480 -13.13 51.54 18.76
N MET A 481 -14.18 50.73 18.64
CA MET A 481 -15.55 51.24 18.69
C MET A 481 -15.91 51.84 20.05
N ARG A 482 -15.46 51.24 21.17
CA ARG A 482 -15.62 51.81 22.51
C ARG A 482 -14.88 53.14 22.63
N VAL A 483 -13.60 53.17 22.25
CA VAL A 483 -12.79 54.39 22.22
C VAL A 483 -13.48 55.48 21.40
N ARG A 484 -14.07 55.16 20.24
CA ARG A 484 -14.81 56.13 19.42
C ARG A 484 -16.04 56.68 20.11
N LYS A 485 -16.79 55.83 20.82
CA LYS A 485 -17.95 56.27 21.59
C LYS A 485 -17.51 57.22 22.71
N ASP A 486 -16.45 56.86 23.43
CA ASP A 486 -15.91 57.64 24.53
C ASP A 486 -15.33 58.98 24.06
N THR A 487 -14.60 59.00 22.93
CA THR A 487 -14.09 60.26 22.35
C THR A 487 -15.20 61.17 21.88
N ASN A 488 -16.28 60.62 21.30
CA ASN A 488 -17.42 61.42 20.88
C ASN A 488 -18.19 61.99 22.09
N MET A 489 -18.38 61.20 23.15
CA MET A 489 -18.96 61.67 24.41
C MET A 489 -18.08 62.77 25.05
N ALA A 490 -16.77 62.55 25.13
CA ALA A 490 -15.82 63.53 25.66
C ALA A 490 -15.82 64.83 24.83
N ALA A 491 -15.82 64.73 23.50
CA ALA A 491 -15.92 65.90 22.63
C ALA A 491 -17.25 66.66 22.82
N SER A 492 -18.36 65.95 23.05
CA SER A 492 -19.65 66.58 23.36
C SER A 492 -19.61 67.32 24.70
N MET A 493 -19.02 66.71 25.73
CA MET A 493 -18.83 67.35 27.04
C MET A 493 -17.91 68.58 26.92
N GLN A 494 -16.80 68.48 26.17
CA GLN A 494 -15.90 69.60 25.90
C GLN A 494 -16.60 70.75 25.17
N ARG A 495 -17.42 70.45 24.15
CA ARG A 495 -18.24 71.48 23.47
C ARG A 495 -19.19 72.17 24.43
N GLN A 496 -19.87 71.41 25.29
CA GLN A 496 -20.78 71.97 26.28
C GLN A 496 -20.04 72.84 27.31
N GLN A 497 -18.88 72.39 27.79
CA GLN A 497 -18.03 73.14 28.70
C GLN A 497 -17.49 74.44 28.06
N LEU A 498 -17.01 74.38 26.82
CA LEU A 498 -16.59 75.56 26.08
C LEU A 498 -17.76 76.53 25.90
N SER A 499 -18.93 76.05 25.47
CA SER A 499 -20.13 76.88 25.35
C SER A 499 -20.52 77.55 26.68
N GLN A 500 -20.48 76.80 27.79
CA GLN A 500 -20.77 77.35 29.13
C GLN A 500 -19.72 78.36 29.59
N ALA A 501 -18.43 78.09 29.39
CA ALA A 501 -17.35 79.01 29.73
C ALA A 501 -17.45 80.31 28.92
N MET A 502 -17.80 80.19 27.64
CA MET A 502 -18.00 81.33 26.75
C MET A 502 -19.27 82.13 27.08
N GLU A 503 -20.34 81.48 27.52
CA GLU A 503 -21.51 82.17 28.10
C GLU A 503 -21.15 82.89 29.40
N GLN A 504 -20.36 82.28 30.29
CA GLN A 504 -19.90 82.93 31.51
C GLN A 504 -19.03 84.16 31.22
N LEU A 505 -18.14 84.08 30.22
CA LEU A 505 -17.34 85.22 29.74
C LEU A 505 -18.22 86.33 29.14
N ARG A 506 -19.36 85.99 28.53
CA ARG A 506 -20.34 86.97 28.02
C ARG A 506 -20.99 87.79 29.14
N TYR A 507 -21.18 87.20 30.32
CA TYR A 507 -21.81 87.88 31.47
C TYR A 507 -20.79 88.47 32.46
N ALA A 508 -19.54 87.98 32.47
CA ALA A 508 -18.47 88.53 33.30
C ALA A 508 -17.96 89.86 32.73
N ARG A 509 -18.31 90.97 33.38
CA ARG A 509 -17.91 92.33 32.99
C ARG A 509 -16.40 92.64 33.10
N SER A 510 -15.57 91.71 33.55
CA SER A 510 -14.11 91.92 33.69
C SER A 510 -13.31 90.97 32.80
N LEU A 511 -13.32 91.24 31.50
CA LEU A 511 -12.49 90.54 30.51
C LEU A 511 -10.99 90.90 30.62
N GLU A 512 -10.64 91.98 31.35
CA GLU A 512 -9.28 92.51 31.44
C GLU A 512 -8.30 91.64 32.25
N ARG A 513 -8.78 90.72 33.10
CA ARG A 513 -7.89 89.88 33.93
C ARG A 513 -7.42 88.58 33.26
N LEU A 514 -7.96 88.22 32.10
CA LEU A 514 -7.68 86.95 31.41
C LEU A 514 -6.84 87.09 30.14
N ALA A 515 -6.63 88.32 29.65
CA ALA A 515 -5.66 88.59 28.60
C ALA A 515 -4.27 88.74 29.24
N GLY A 516 -3.44 87.69 29.17
CA GLY A 516 -2.01 87.86 29.39
C GLY A 516 -1.45 88.90 28.41
N ALA A 517 -0.34 89.55 28.77
CA ALA A 517 0.24 90.73 28.11
C ALA A 517 0.46 90.65 26.57
N ASN A 518 0.29 89.47 25.95
CA ASN A 518 0.43 89.24 24.51
C ASN A 518 -0.89 88.85 23.79
N GLY A 519 -2.06 88.99 24.41
CA GLY A 519 -3.36 88.79 23.75
C GLY A 519 -3.69 87.34 23.35
N ALA A 520 -2.85 86.36 23.68
CA ALA A 520 -3.13 84.94 23.49
C ALA A 520 -3.89 84.37 24.69
N VAL A 521 -5.14 83.94 24.47
CA VAL A 521 -5.95 83.26 25.48
C VAL A 521 -5.43 81.82 25.64
N ASN A 522 -4.88 81.49 26.81
CA ASN A 522 -4.41 80.13 27.08
C ASN A 522 -5.59 79.24 27.51
N VAL A 523 -6.02 78.33 26.63
CA VAL A 523 -7.17 77.45 26.81
C VAL A 523 -7.05 76.55 28.07
N ASP A 524 -5.82 76.18 28.45
CA ASP A 524 -5.57 75.39 29.66
C ASP A 524 -5.85 76.15 30.98
N ALA A 525 -5.80 77.48 30.96
CA ALA A 525 -6.08 78.33 32.13
C ALA A 525 -7.59 78.50 32.38
N LEU A 526 -8.42 78.41 31.33
CA LEU A 526 -9.89 78.43 31.43
C LEU A 526 -10.47 77.09 31.90
N MET A 527 -9.77 75.99 31.63
CA MET A 527 -10.21 74.63 31.97
C MET A 527 -9.81 74.18 33.39
N ARG A 528 -8.83 74.84 34.03
CA ARG A 528 -8.51 74.60 35.45
C ARG A 528 -9.47 75.37 36.34
N ARG A 529 -10.36 74.65 37.04
CA ARG A 529 -11.14 75.18 38.17
C ARG A 529 -10.20 75.91 39.13
N PRO A 530 -10.53 77.12 39.62
CA PRO A 530 -9.77 77.72 40.71
C PRO A 530 -9.87 76.80 41.93
N ALA A 531 -8.71 76.44 42.50
CA ALA A 531 -8.66 75.82 43.81
C ALA A 531 -9.44 76.72 44.76
N THR A 532 -10.48 76.16 45.39
CA THR A 532 -11.29 76.84 46.39
C THR A 532 -10.36 77.36 47.47
N ALA A 533 -10.14 78.68 47.50
CA ALA A 533 -9.55 79.36 48.62
C ALA A 533 -10.50 79.16 49.82
N ARG A 534 -10.00 78.46 50.85
CA ARG A 534 -10.62 78.47 52.18
C ARG A 534 -10.69 79.91 52.66
N VAL A 535 -11.89 80.34 53.03
CA VAL A 535 -12.11 81.21 54.19
C VAL A 535 -13.04 80.45 55.11
#